data_AF-A0A7Y2YUK7-F1
#
_entry.id   AF-A0A7Y2YUK7-F1
#
_cell.length_a   1.000
_cell.length_b   1.000
_cell.length_c   1.000
_cell.angle_alpha   90.00
_cell.angle_beta   90.00
_cell.angle_gamma   90.00
#
_symmetry.space_group_name_H-M   'P 1'
#
loop_
_entity.id
_entity.type
_entity.pdbx_description
1 polymer ?
#
loop_
_entity_poly.entity_id
_entity_poly.type
_entity_poly.pdbx_seq_one_letter_code
_entity_poly.pdbx_strand_id
1 'polypeptide(L)'
;MIRASRGRAAVLLLLMFAAGLAVGLAGERYALHRGLTDDSGRERRGSTIERFADDLGITPSQQAQIDPILVETREQMSAVFDRVRPEWEAVVDSARTRIEAVLSPDQVERYRALLEEQDREREAE
;
A
#
# COMPACT_ATOMS: atom_id res chain seq x y z
N MET A 1 -23.90 9.06 41.90
CA MET A 1 -23.63 9.37 40.48
C MET A 1 -22.13 9.36 40.14
N ILE A 2 -21.30 8.35 40.54
CA ILE A 2 -19.85 8.29 40.17
C ILE A 2 -19.28 6.84 40.08
N ARG A 3 -20.11 5.81 39.88
CA ARG A 3 -19.64 4.41 39.71
C ARG A 3 -19.74 3.88 38.28
N ALA A 4 -20.74 4.31 37.51
CA ALA A 4 -20.90 3.93 36.11
C ALA A 4 -19.95 4.69 35.14
N SER A 5 -19.40 5.83 35.56
CA SER A 5 -18.43 6.62 34.75
C SER A 5 -17.01 6.05 34.84
N ARG A 6 -16.64 5.43 35.97
CA ARG A 6 -15.30 4.83 36.16
C ARG A 6 -15.08 3.60 35.28
N GLY A 7 -16.10 2.74 35.15
CA GLY A 7 -16.03 1.58 34.25
C GLY A 7 -15.97 1.96 32.79
N ARG A 8 -16.74 2.96 32.37
CA ARG A 8 -16.73 3.47 30.98
C ARG A 8 -15.43 4.20 30.65
N ALA A 9 -14.92 5.02 31.57
CA ALA A 9 -13.62 5.66 31.41
C ALA A 9 -12.48 4.63 31.34
N ALA A 10 -12.53 3.57 32.15
CA ALA A 10 -11.55 2.49 32.10
C ALA A 10 -11.60 1.73 30.77
N VAL A 11 -12.79 1.43 30.23
CA VAL A 11 -12.94 0.78 28.92
C VAL A 11 -12.42 1.68 27.79
N LEU A 12 -12.72 2.97 27.82
CA LEU A 12 -12.22 3.93 26.82
C LEU A 12 -10.70 4.08 26.88
N LEU A 13 -10.12 4.14 28.09
CA LEU A 13 -8.67 4.18 28.25
C LEU A 13 -8.01 2.89 27.76
N LEU A 14 -8.62 1.73 28.00
CA LEU A 14 -8.10 0.44 27.56
C LEU A 14 -8.19 0.27 26.05
N LEU A 15 -9.23 0.81 25.41
CA LEU A 15 -9.37 0.88 23.96
C LEU A 15 -8.36 1.84 23.32
N MET A 16 -8.14 3.02 23.92
CA MET A 16 -7.11 3.96 23.42
C MET A 16 -5.69 3.43 23.62
N PHE A 17 -5.44 2.72 24.72
CA PHE A 17 -4.16 2.06 24.96
C PHE A 17 -3.92 0.89 23.99
N ALA A 18 -4.95 0.08 23.72
CA ALA A 18 -4.89 -0.97 22.70
C ALA A 18 -4.71 -0.39 21.28
N ALA A 19 -5.35 0.74 20.97
CA ALA A 19 -5.14 1.46 19.72
C ALA A 19 -3.71 2.04 19.62
N GLY A 20 -3.17 2.60 20.71
CA GLY A 20 -1.78 3.07 20.76
C GLY A 20 -0.75 1.94 20.60
N LEU A 21 -0.99 0.78 21.21
CA LEU A 21 -0.17 -0.43 21.02
C LEU A 21 -0.27 -0.98 19.60
N ALA A 22 -1.46 -0.99 19.01
CA ALA A 22 -1.65 -1.39 17.61
C ALA A 22 -0.93 -0.43 16.65
N VAL A 23 -0.96 0.88 16.91
CA VAL A 23 -0.22 1.88 16.13
C VAL A 23 1.29 1.79 16.37
N GLY A 24 1.76 1.47 17.58
CA GLY A 24 3.19 1.25 17.86
C GLY A 24 3.76 0.01 17.17
N LEU A 25 3.03 -1.11 17.21
CA LEU A 25 3.40 -2.36 16.52
C LEU A 25 3.24 -2.26 15.00
N ALA A 26 2.24 -1.50 14.52
CA ALA A 26 2.08 -1.19 13.10
C ALA A 26 3.15 -0.18 12.64
N GLY A 27 3.58 0.76 13.49
CA GLY A 27 4.62 1.74 13.21
C GLY A 27 6.01 1.12 13.09
N GLU A 28 6.35 0.15 13.94
CA GLU A 28 7.60 -0.62 13.81
C GLU A 28 7.60 -1.51 12.55
N ARG A 29 6.45 -2.13 12.22
CA ARG A 29 6.26 -2.86 10.95
C ARG A 29 6.23 -1.95 9.72
N TYR A 30 5.73 -0.71 9.83
CA TYR A 30 5.68 0.28 8.75
C TYR A 30 7.02 0.99 8.55
N ALA A 31 7.82 1.20 9.61
CA ALA A 31 9.20 1.67 9.49
C ALA A 31 10.13 0.59 8.89
N LEU A 32 9.88 -0.68 9.21
CA LEU A 32 10.56 -1.82 8.56
C LEU A 32 10.03 -2.11 7.14
N HIS A 33 8.76 -1.78 6.82
CA HIS A 33 8.20 -1.90 5.46
C HIS A 33 8.41 -0.66 4.56
N ARG A 34 8.74 0.51 5.11
CA ARG A 34 9.42 1.58 4.37
C ARG A 34 10.83 1.19 3.89
N GLY A 35 11.29 -0.01 4.21
CA GLY A 35 12.49 -0.59 3.65
C GLY A 35 12.33 -1.15 2.22
N LEU A 36 11.13 -1.41 1.68
CA LEU A 36 11.04 -2.23 0.45
C LEU A 36 9.95 -1.94 -0.60
N THR A 37 9.03 -0.99 -0.45
CA THR A 37 8.07 -0.71 -1.55
C THR A 37 7.66 0.75 -1.60
N ASP A 38 8.38 1.53 -2.40
CA ASP A 38 7.98 2.83 -2.91
C ASP A 38 8.57 2.96 -4.33
N ASP A 39 7.78 2.59 -5.34
CA ASP A 39 8.11 2.59 -6.78
C ASP A 39 7.49 3.81 -7.48
N SER A 40 7.66 5.00 -6.90
CA SER A 40 7.27 6.27 -7.53
C SER A 40 8.26 7.39 -7.22
N GLY A 41 9.54 7.00 -7.10
CA GLY A 41 10.68 7.92 -6.98
C GLY A 41 11.78 7.62 -7.99
N ARG A 42 11.43 7.47 -9.28
CA ARG A 42 12.33 7.21 -10.42
C ARG A 42 13.33 8.35 -10.74
N GLU A 43 13.84 9.05 -9.72
CA GLU A 43 14.95 9.99 -9.91
C GLU A 43 16.04 9.95 -8.82
N ARG A 44 15.95 9.14 -7.76
CA ARG A 44 17.00 9.15 -6.70
C ARG A 44 17.44 7.81 -6.14
N ARG A 45 16.99 6.70 -6.72
CA ARG A 45 17.51 5.38 -6.37
C ARG A 45 17.54 4.61 -7.66
N GLY A 46 18.74 4.31 -8.15
CA GLY A 46 18.85 3.55 -9.37
C GLY A 46 17.99 2.29 -9.27
N SER A 47 17.37 1.87 -10.38
CA SER A 47 16.50 0.70 -10.40
C SER A 47 17.14 -0.45 -9.61
N THR A 48 16.38 -1.36 -9.01
CA THR A 48 16.97 -2.52 -8.31
C THR A 48 18.03 -3.24 -9.16
N ILE A 49 17.91 -3.16 -10.49
CA ILE A 49 18.94 -3.53 -11.46
C ILE A 49 20.19 -2.65 -11.41
N GLU A 50 20.10 -1.31 -11.41
CA GLU A 50 21.26 -0.41 -11.26
C GLU A 50 21.99 -0.65 -9.93
N ARG A 51 21.27 -0.93 -8.84
CA ARG A 51 21.92 -1.36 -7.58
C ARG A 51 22.64 -2.71 -7.72
N PHE A 52 22.03 -3.68 -8.41
CA PHE A 52 22.70 -4.95 -8.69
C PHE A 52 23.83 -4.82 -9.70
N ALA A 53 23.78 -3.83 -10.60
CA ALA A 53 24.78 -3.63 -11.62
C ALA A 53 26.12 -3.22 -11.00
N ASP A 54 26.07 -2.32 -10.02
CA ASP A 54 27.23 -1.90 -9.22
C ASP A 54 27.75 -3.06 -8.36
N ASP A 55 26.86 -3.78 -7.66
CA ASP A 55 27.23 -4.89 -6.77
C ASP A 55 27.80 -6.11 -7.54
N LEU A 56 27.40 -6.31 -8.80
CA LEU A 56 27.85 -7.42 -9.66
C LEU A 56 29.02 -7.04 -10.59
N GLY A 57 29.45 -5.78 -10.59
CA GLY A 57 30.51 -5.30 -11.48
C GLY A 57 30.14 -5.42 -12.96
N ILE A 58 28.89 -5.08 -13.31
CA ILE A 58 28.38 -5.18 -14.68
C ILE A 58 29.17 -4.26 -15.60
N THR A 59 29.73 -4.83 -16.67
CA THR A 59 30.45 -4.09 -17.71
C THR A 59 29.49 -3.40 -18.68
N PRO A 60 29.91 -2.35 -19.42
CA PRO A 60 29.05 -1.69 -20.40
C PRO A 60 28.47 -2.61 -21.48
N SER A 61 29.20 -3.65 -21.88
CA SER A 61 28.73 -4.62 -22.88
C SER A 61 27.69 -5.60 -22.32
N GLN A 62 27.73 -5.89 -21.02
CA GLN A 62 26.69 -6.66 -20.33
C GLN A 62 25.45 -5.80 -20.10
N GLN A 63 25.61 -4.53 -19.72
CA GLN A 63 24.50 -3.59 -19.59
C GLN A 63 23.70 -3.49 -20.89
N ALA A 64 24.39 -3.33 -22.03
CA ALA A 64 23.76 -3.27 -23.35
C ALA A 64 22.96 -4.54 -23.72
N GLN A 65 23.25 -5.70 -23.11
CA GLN A 65 22.49 -6.94 -23.28
C GLN A 65 21.34 -7.08 -22.27
N ILE A 66 21.51 -6.52 -21.07
CA ILE A 66 20.53 -6.60 -19.98
C ILE A 66 19.37 -5.62 -20.21
N ASP A 67 19.66 -4.39 -20.64
CA ASP A 67 18.66 -3.34 -20.88
C ASP A 67 17.47 -3.81 -21.73
N PRO A 68 17.66 -4.41 -22.93
CA PRO A 68 16.54 -4.87 -23.75
C PRO A 68 15.72 -5.98 -23.07
N ILE A 69 16.37 -6.90 -22.32
CA ILE A 69 15.68 -7.97 -21.58
C ILE A 69 14.72 -7.35 -20.55
N LEU A 70 15.17 -6.30 -19.85
CA LEU A 70 14.36 -5.64 -18.84
C LEU A 70 13.21 -4.84 -19.45
N VAL A 71 13.43 -4.20 -20.61
CA VAL A 71 12.35 -3.52 -21.35
C VAL A 71 11.29 -4.54 -21.77
N GLU A 72 11.70 -5.63 -22.43
CA GLU A 72 10.77 -6.68 -22.87
C GLU A 72 10.02 -7.30 -21.68
N THR A 73 10.71 -7.56 -20.57
CA THR A 73 10.09 -8.11 -19.36
C THR A 73 9.02 -7.16 -18.80
N ARG A 74 9.28 -5.84 -18.77
CA ARG A 74 8.29 -4.85 -18.32
C ARG A 74 7.07 -4.84 -19.23
N GLU A 75 7.25 -4.91 -20.54
CA GLU A 75 6.14 -4.97 -21.50
C GLU A 75 5.30 -6.24 -21.32
N GLN A 76 5.95 -7.40 -21.16
CA GLN A 76 5.26 -8.67 -20.89
C GLN A 76 4.48 -8.63 -19.57
N MET A 77 5.05 -8.06 -18.51
CA MET A 77 4.36 -7.88 -17.23
C MET A 77 3.15 -6.95 -17.37
N SER A 78 3.29 -5.83 -18.09
CA SER A 78 2.17 -4.92 -18.36
C SER A 78 1.04 -5.64 -19.10
N ALA A 79 1.36 -6.41 -20.13
CA ALA A 79 0.36 -7.16 -20.89
C ALA A 79 -0.38 -8.22 -20.05
N VAL A 80 0.32 -8.87 -19.13
CA VAL A 80 -0.31 -9.77 -18.15
C VAL A 80 -1.22 -8.99 -17.22
N PHE A 81 -0.75 -7.85 -16.68
CA PHE A 81 -1.53 -7.02 -15.78
C PHE A 81 -2.80 -6.47 -16.44
N ASP A 82 -2.70 -5.96 -17.67
CA ASP A 82 -3.84 -5.47 -18.45
C ASP A 82 -4.92 -6.53 -18.64
N ARG A 83 -4.53 -7.82 -18.76
CA ARG A 83 -5.47 -8.93 -18.89
C ARG A 83 -6.21 -9.21 -17.58
N VAL A 84 -5.52 -9.16 -16.44
CA VAL A 84 -6.10 -9.52 -15.13
C VAL A 84 -6.72 -8.34 -14.39
N ARG A 85 -6.40 -7.11 -14.81
CA ARG A 85 -6.91 -5.86 -14.19
C ARG A 85 -8.43 -5.86 -14.02
N PRO A 86 -9.26 -6.23 -15.01
CA PRO A 86 -10.72 -6.22 -14.84
C PRO A 86 -11.22 -7.18 -13.76
N GLU A 87 -10.60 -8.37 -13.66
CA GLU A 87 -10.96 -9.36 -12.64
C GLU A 87 -10.56 -8.88 -11.24
N TRP A 88 -9.38 -8.26 -11.15
CA TRP A 88 -8.90 -7.63 -9.92
C TRP A 88 -9.83 -6.51 -9.44
N GLU A 89 -10.19 -5.58 -10.33
CA GLU A 89 -11.12 -4.47 -10.04
C GLU A 89 -12.47 -5.00 -9.55
N ALA A 90 -13.01 -6.03 -10.21
CA ALA A 90 -14.28 -6.65 -9.81
C ALA A 90 -14.24 -7.24 -8.39
N VAL A 91 -13.11 -7.85 -8.00
CA VAL A 91 -12.93 -8.39 -6.63
C VAL A 91 -12.89 -7.25 -5.60
N VAL A 92 -12.15 -6.18 -5.91
CA VAL A 92 -12.05 -5.00 -5.03
C VAL A 92 -13.40 -4.33 -4.86
N ASP A 93 -14.15 -4.12 -5.93
CA ASP A 93 -15.48 -3.48 -5.88
C ASP A 93 -16.52 -4.34 -5.16
N SER A 94 -16.45 -5.66 -5.34
CA SER A 94 -17.26 -6.60 -4.56
C SER A 94 -16.96 -6.49 -3.06
N ALA A 95 -15.68 -6.40 -2.68
CA ALA A 95 -15.28 -6.22 -1.30
C ALA A 95 -15.76 -4.88 -0.73
N ARG A 96 -15.61 -3.78 -1.48
CA ARG A 96 -16.11 -2.44 -1.11
C ARG A 96 -17.60 -2.48 -0.83
N THR A 97 -18.39 -3.06 -1.72
CA THR A 97 -19.85 -3.20 -1.58
C THR A 97 -20.24 -3.96 -0.31
N ARG A 98 -19.54 -5.07 -0.03
CA ARG A 98 -19.80 -5.89 1.17
C ARG A 98 -19.41 -5.18 2.47
N ILE A 99 -18.35 -4.36 2.44
CA ILE A 99 -17.96 -3.52 3.56
C ILE A 99 -19.03 -2.45 3.80
N GLU A 100 -19.46 -1.74 2.77
CA GLU A 100 -20.50 -0.71 2.91
C GLU A 100 -21.81 -1.27 3.51
N ALA A 101 -22.18 -2.51 3.15
CA ALA A 101 -23.39 -3.16 3.67
C ALA A 101 -23.40 -3.41 5.19
N VAL A 102 -22.24 -3.38 5.85
CA VAL A 102 -22.13 -3.60 7.31
C VAL A 102 -21.85 -2.32 8.10
N LEU A 103 -21.64 -1.19 7.41
CA LEU A 103 -21.37 0.11 8.02
C LEU A 103 -22.66 0.87 8.30
N SER A 104 -22.62 1.76 9.30
CA SER A 104 -23.67 2.77 9.47
C SER A 104 -23.62 3.82 8.35
N PRO A 105 -24.70 4.57 8.09
CA PRO A 105 -24.71 5.61 7.07
C PRO A 105 -23.54 6.61 7.19
N ASP A 106 -23.31 7.17 8.38
CA ASP A 106 -22.19 8.08 8.66
C ASP A 106 -20.81 7.44 8.43
N GLN A 107 -20.69 6.13 8.61
CA GLN A 107 -19.45 5.40 8.37
C GLN A 107 -19.23 5.15 6.88
N VAL A 108 -20.29 4.92 6.10
CA VAL A 108 -20.22 4.80 4.64
C VAL A 108 -19.72 6.08 4.00
N GLU A 109 -20.23 7.25 4.40
CA GLU A 109 -19.75 8.54 3.89
C GLU A 109 -18.25 8.73 4.17
N ARG A 110 -17.81 8.45 5.41
CA ARG A 110 -16.39 8.56 5.75
C ARG A 110 -15.53 7.53 5.00
N TYR A 111 -16.04 6.32 4.81
CA TYR A 111 -15.33 5.27 4.06
C TYR A 111 -15.11 5.66 2.60
N ARG A 112 -16.15 6.18 1.93
CA ARG A 112 -16.04 6.65 0.54
C ARG A 112 -15.07 7.81 0.39
N ALA A 113 -15.09 8.78 1.31
CA ALA A 113 -14.14 9.89 1.29
C ALA A 113 -12.68 9.43 1.38
N LEU A 114 -12.40 8.40 2.20
CA LEU A 114 -11.05 7.81 2.30
C LEU A 114 -10.64 7.08 1.01
N LEU A 115 -11.57 6.39 0.35
CA LEU A 115 -11.29 5.74 -0.94
C LEU A 115 -11.01 6.77 -2.03
N GLU A 116 -11.81 7.83 -2.11
CA GLU A 116 -11.61 8.92 -3.08
C GLU A 116 -10.31 9.69 -2.87
N GLU A 117 -9.86 9.86 -1.61
CA GLU A 117 -8.54 10.43 -1.32
C GLU A 117 -7.42 9.52 -1.85
N GLN A 118 -7.51 8.22 -1.59
CA GLN A 118 -6.51 7.26 -2.05
C GLN A 118 -6.50 7.11 -3.58
N ASP A 119 -7.66 7.14 -4.24
CA ASP A 119 -7.75 7.08 -5.69
C ASP A 119 -7.14 8.34 -6.33
N ARG A 120 -7.38 9.54 -5.75
CA ARG A 120 -6.73 10.79 -6.19
C ARG A 120 -5.22 10.78 -6.01
N GLU A 121 -4.71 10.20 -4.93
CA GLU A 121 -3.27 10.04 -4.73
C GLU A 121 -2.65 9.13 -5.79
N ARG A 122 -3.33 8.03 -6.15
CA ARG A 122 -2.88 7.10 -7.20
C ARG A 122 -2.94 7.68 -8.61
N GLU A 123 -3.87 8.59 -8.89
CA GLU A 123 -3.96 9.27 -10.20
C GLU A 123 -3.00 10.45 -10.35
N ALA A 124 -2.55 11.02 -9.23
CA ALA A 124 -1.60 12.14 -9.22
C ALA A 124 -0.12 11.70 -9.34
N GLU A 125 0.12 10.39 -9.25
CA GLU A 125 1.42 9.72 -9.30
C GLU A 125 1.73 9.18 -10.70
#